data_AF-A0A6C0CBG3-F1
#
_entry.id   AF-A0A6C0CBG3-F1
#
_cell.length_a   1.000
_cell.length_b   1.000
_cell.length_c   1.000
_cell.angle_alpha   90.00
_cell.angle_beta   90.00
_cell.angle_gamma   90.00
#
_symmetry.space_group_name_H-M   'P 1'
#
loop_
_entity.id
_entity.type
_entity.pdbx_description
1 polymer ?
#
loop_
_entity_poly.entity_id
_entity_poly.type
_entity_poly.pdbx_seq_one_letter_code
_entity_poly.pdbx_strand_id
1 'polypeptide(L)'
;MSKISHEKSLASFFEEVLLNERSIALSWSNKNVVGVGDISKWSKENYLFNCNKCKHSVVRSPYSLMKNQTCPYCNGRKLCDNDLCESCAKKSFLSSSKIKCWSSQNTVSARNVSIRSGIKYIFNCDKCSHSFETSPDNIAHGWWCPFCANKKLCADESCEICKLKSFACHPMSEHWSSKNLLNPRQILKYTHEKYIFNCDKCGHSPIISIICVTLQNHFCPYCANQSLCDDLKCETCIEKTFIMHDKSKYWSDENDKLPSQVFKNSNIKYKFDCPNCNQIYIAAPYHVSNGKWCKCTINKTETKLKQFLKQKFTYDVRTQPTFSWCKNIKYLPFDFLIEKFKLFIEIDGRQHFVQVKNWGNPVETQKRDIYKMKQANFHGYSVIRIFQEDVWGNKNNWEMNLLDCIKKYDIPVNIYIGNKYTYPYTKIGSIYKQREDLADESVLCAIEFIDDIINNEYYRTIFDNNKIDHSQTQQFQKMLLKNPYFLKTLISFIRHMFKKGSWKK
;
A
#
# COMPACT_ATOMS: atom_id res chain seq x y z
N MET A 1 27.08 27.26 7.07
CA MET A 1 27.01 28.73 7.04
C MET A 1 26.14 29.20 8.19
N SER A 2 26.76 29.74 9.26
CA SER A 2 26.16 30.74 10.17
C SER A 2 27.26 31.29 11.10
N LYS A 3 28.18 32.07 10.53
CA LYS A 3 29.09 32.94 11.30
C LYS A 3 28.51 34.36 11.27
N ILE A 4 27.65 34.67 12.23
CA ILE A 4 27.22 36.04 12.61
C ILE A 4 26.88 35.92 14.11
N SER A 5 27.41 36.67 15.07
CA SER A 5 27.98 38.01 15.12
C SER A 5 28.97 38.11 16.28
N HIS A 6 30.05 38.88 16.15
CA HIS A 6 30.68 39.59 17.27
C HIS A 6 31.58 40.70 16.72
N GLU A 7 30.98 41.82 16.32
CA GLU A 7 31.66 43.10 16.40
C GLU A 7 31.00 43.88 17.53
N LYS A 8 31.55 43.72 18.74
CA LYS A 8 31.31 44.70 19.81
C LYS A 8 31.99 46.00 19.37
N SER A 9 31.26 47.11 19.30
CA SER A 9 31.86 48.41 18.97
C SER A 9 32.97 48.76 19.97
N LEU A 10 34.03 49.45 19.53
CA LEU A 10 35.13 49.92 20.39
C LEU A 10 34.60 50.68 21.62
N ALA A 11 33.55 51.48 21.47
CA ALA A 11 32.88 52.17 22.57
C ALA A 11 32.27 51.21 23.60
N SER A 12 31.58 50.15 23.15
CA SER A 12 31.02 49.13 24.05
C SER A 12 32.09 48.33 24.79
N PHE A 13 33.27 48.15 24.17
CA PHE A 13 34.43 47.51 24.80
C PHE A 13 35.04 48.41 25.89
N PHE A 14 35.19 49.71 25.62
CA PHE A 14 35.72 50.66 26.60
C PHE A 14 34.77 50.85 27.80
N GLU A 15 33.45 50.92 27.58
CA GLU A 15 32.47 50.95 28.68
C GLU A 15 32.52 49.69 29.54
N GLU A 16 32.63 48.50 28.92
CA GLU A 16 32.76 47.23 29.64
C GLU A 16 34.05 47.19 30.49
N VAL A 17 35.18 47.67 29.98
CA VAL A 17 36.43 47.75 30.74
C VAL A 17 36.32 48.71 31.93
N LEU A 18 35.72 49.89 31.75
CA LEU A 18 35.53 50.87 32.82
C LEU A 18 34.57 50.37 33.92
N LEU A 19 33.50 49.66 33.54
CA LEU A 19 32.59 49.02 34.49
C LEU A 19 33.28 47.89 35.28
N ASN A 20 34.19 47.16 34.64
CA ASN A 20 34.95 46.07 35.27
C ASN A 20 35.94 46.60 36.31
N GLU A 21 36.64 47.68 35.99
CA GLU A 21 37.56 48.35 36.92
C GLU A 21 36.82 48.90 38.14
N ARG A 22 35.66 49.55 37.93
CA ARG A 22 34.79 50.00 39.02
C ARG A 22 34.31 48.86 39.90
N SER A 23 33.94 47.72 39.30
CA SER A 23 33.49 46.52 40.04
C SER A 23 34.59 45.91 40.92
N ILE A 24 35.83 45.87 40.44
CA ILE A 24 37.01 45.41 41.20
C ILE A 24 37.26 46.32 42.42
N ALA A 25 37.28 47.65 42.20
CA ALA A 25 37.46 48.61 43.28
C ALA A 25 36.34 48.56 44.33
N LEU A 26 35.09 48.51 43.89
CA LEU A 26 33.91 48.47 44.77
C LEU A 26 33.75 47.17 45.55
N SER A 27 34.39 46.08 45.12
CA SER A 27 34.35 44.78 45.80
C SER A 27 35.64 44.44 46.52
N TRP A 28 36.65 45.31 46.53
CA TRP A 28 37.92 45.07 47.23
C TRP A 28 37.72 44.99 48.75
N SER A 29 38.33 43.99 49.38
CA SER A 29 38.27 43.86 50.84
C SER A 29 39.35 44.70 51.52
N ASN A 30 38.99 45.39 52.60
CA ASN A 30 39.93 46.09 53.49
C ASN A 30 40.84 45.14 54.28
N LYS A 31 40.63 43.82 54.18
CA LYS A 31 41.50 42.80 54.79
C LYS A 31 42.71 42.42 53.92
N ASN A 32 42.79 42.93 52.69
CA ASN A 32 44.00 42.75 51.88
C ASN A 32 45.11 43.67 52.40
N VAL A 33 46.35 43.17 52.42
CA VAL A 33 47.53 43.94 52.88
C VAL A 33 47.88 45.08 51.91
N VAL A 34 47.53 44.92 50.63
CA VAL A 34 47.81 45.88 49.56
C VAL A 34 46.56 46.66 49.17
N GLY A 35 46.75 47.93 48.80
CA GLY A 35 45.70 48.78 48.27
C GLY A 35 45.28 48.36 46.86
N VAL A 36 44.00 48.58 46.51
CA VAL A 36 43.50 48.24 45.16
C VAL A 36 44.17 49.04 44.05
N GLY A 37 44.64 50.26 44.35
CA GLY A 37 45.38 51.12 43.41
C GLY A 37 46.79 50.64 43.09
N ASP A 38 47.34 49.76 43.92
CA ASP A 38 48.71 49.25 43.79
C ASP A 38 48.78 47.96 42.96
N ILE A 39 47.63 47.41 42.57
CA ILE A 39 47.53 46.11 41.89
C ILE A 39 46.99 46.27 40.47
N SER A 40 47.71 45.67 39.51
CA SER A 40 47.27 45.61 38.12
C SER A 40 46.00 44.78 37.95
N LYS A 41 45.03 45.30 37.17
CA LYS A 41 43.81 44.57 36.78
C LYS A 41 44.07 43.24 36.06
N TRP A 42 45.27 43.07 35.47
CA TRP A 42 45.69 41.84 34.80
C TRP A 42 46.39 40.84 35.73
N SER A 43 46.54 41.17 37.01
CA SER A 43 47.16 40.28 38.00
C SER A 43 46.42 38.94 38.08
N LYS A 44 47.20 37.86 38.15
CA LYS A 44 46.72 36.48 38.35
C LYS A 44 46.80 36.05 39.81
N GLU A 45 47.37 36.88 40.69
CA GLU A 45 47.43 36.62 42.12
C GLU A 45 46.05 36.74 42.76
N ASN A 46 45.84 36.00 43.84
CA ASN A 46 44.56 35.93 44.53
C ASN A 46 44.48 36.98 45.65
N TYR A 47 43.40 37.75 45.65
CA TYR A 47 43.05 38.69 46.72
C TYR A 47 41.63 38.43 47.20
N LEU A 48 41.28 39.00 48.35
CA LEU A 48 39.97 38.86 48.95
C LEU A 48 39.02 39.95 48.42
N PHE A 49 37.86 39.55 47.92
CA PHE A 49 36.81 40.43 47.42
C PHE A 49 35.49 40.20 48.15
N ASN A 50 34.78 41.26 48.54
CA ASN A 50 33.45 41.19 49.15
C ASN A 50 32.38 41.46 48.10
N CYS A 51 31.45 40.51 47.90
CA CYS A 51 30.39 40.70 46.93
C CYS A 51 29.38 41.75 47.40
N ASN A 52 29.16 42.79 46.62
CA ASN A 52 28.24 43.87 47.00
C ASN A 52 26.77 43.44 47.15
N LYS A 53 26.37 42.36 46.46
CA LYS A 53 24.99 41.81 46.48
C LYS A 53 24.74 40.88 47.67
N CYS A 54 25.62 39.90 47.91
CA CYS A 54 25.41 38.87 48.93
C CYS A 54 26.33 38.98 50.14
N LYS A 55 27.22 39.98 50.16
CA LYS A 55 28.21 40.27 51.21
C LYS A 55 29.23 39.17 51.52
N HIS A 56 29.17 38.03 50.83
CA HIS A 56 30.18 36.97 50.94
C HIS A 56 31.53 37.42 50.40
N SER A 57 32.58 37.00 51.08
CA SER A 57 33.96 37.16 50.63
C SER A 57 34.39 36.00 49.73
N VAL A 58 35.11 36.31 48.65
CA VAL A 58 35.63 35.36 47.68
C VAL A 58 37.10 35.66 47.42
N VAL A 59 37.95 34.63 47.48
CA VAL A 59 39.36 34.72 47.10
C VAL A 59 39.50 34.40 45.61
N ARG A 60 39.92 35.38 44.80
CA ARG A 60 40.15 35.22 43.34
C ARG A 60 41.14 36.27 42.84
N SER A 61 41.56 36.18 41.58
CA SER A 61 42.41 37.19 40.96
C SER A 61 41.63 38.28 40.20
N PRO A 62 42.16 39.51 40.10
CA PRO A 62 41.57 40.60 39.30
C PRO A 62 41.32 40.17 37.85
N TYR A 63 42.28 39.44 37.26
CA TYR A 63 42.15 38.86 35.93
C TYR A 63 40.92 37.93 35.80
N SER A 64 40.68 37.09 36.80
CA SER A 64 39.53 36.16 36.79
C SER A 64 38.18 36.88 36.96
N LEU A 65 38.14 37.99 37.69
CA LEU A 65 36.94 38.83 37.84
C LEU A 65 36.58 39.54 36.54
N MET A 66 37.58 40.02 35.78
CA MET A 66 37.36 40.58 34.45
C MET A 66 36.79 39.53 33.47
N LYS A 67 37.26 38.28 33.55
CA LYS A 67 36.75 37.18 32.71
C LYS A 67 35.39 36.64 33.15
N ASN A 68 35.10 36.61 34.45
CA ASN A 68 33.85 36.08 34.99
C ASN A 68 33.45 36.80 36.29
N GLN A 69 32.55 37.78 36.13
CA GLN A 69 32.08 38.66 37.20
C GLN A 69 31.07 38.00 38.15
N THR A 70 30.64 36.77 37.86
CA THR A 70 29.58 36.15 38.67
C THR A 70 30.14 35.69 40.01
N CYS A 71 29.60 36.27 41.10
CA CYS A 71 29.91 35.80 42.44
C CYS A 71 29.41 34.35 42.62
N PRO A 72 30.27 33.41 43.07
CA PRO A 72 29.91 31.99 43.21
C PRO A 72 28.82 31.74 44.27
N TYR A 73 28.65 32.64 45.24
CA TYR A 73 27.55 32.59 46.20
C TYR A 73 26.26 33.17 45.62
N CYS A 74 26.36 34.23 44.79
CA CYS A 74 25.20 34.81 44.11
C CYS A 74 24.55 33.83 43.13
N ASN A 75 25.34 33.07 42.38
CA ASN A 75 24.85 32.09 41.40
C ASN A 75 24.59 30.70 41.99
N GLY A 76 24.79 30.50 43.31
CA GLY A 76 24.49 29.23 43.99
C GLY A 76 25.47 28.09 43.71
N ARG A 77 26.64 28.38 43.13
CA ARG A 77 27.74 27.40 42.96
C ARG A 77 28.49 27.12 44.27
N LYS A 78 28.49 28.07 45.20
CA LYS A 78 29.01 27.93 46.56
C LYS A 78 27.95 28.36 47.57
N LEU A 79 27.94 27.68 48.71
CA LEU A 79 27.19 28.06 49.91
C LEU A 79 28.22 28.32 51.03
N CYS A 80 27.94 29.29 51.90
CA CYS A 80 28.80 29.55 53.05
C CYS A 80 28.41 28.65 54.23
N ASP A 81 29.35 28.46 55.15
CA ASP A 81 29.15 27.66 56.37
C ASP A 81 28.33 28.38 57.45
N ASN A 82 27.98 29.65 57.24
CA ASN A 82 27.09 30.38 58.15
C ASN A 82 25.63 29.91 57.98
N ASP A 83 25.12 29.19 58.98
CA ASP A 83 23.74 28.68 59.01
C ASP A 83 22.68 29.80 59.02
N LEU A 84 23.00 30.96 59.61
CA LEU A 84 22.11 32.13 59.67
C LEU A 84 22.07 32.92 58.35
N CYS A 85 22.87 32.57 57.34
CA CYS A 85 22.85 33.28 56.06
C CYS A 85 21.59 32.94 55.25
N GLU A 86 20.59 33.82 55.25
CA GLU A 86 19.34 33.63 54.51
C GLU A 86 19.55 33.47 53.00
N SER A 87 20.51 34.22 52.42
CA SER A 87 20.73 34.21 50.97
C SER A 87 21.27 32.86 50.47
N CYS A 88 22.08 32.18 51.30
CA CYS A 88 22.52 30.81 51.05
C CYS A 88 21.44 29.79 51.39
N ALA A 89 20.62 30.03 52.43
CA ALA A 89 19.46 29.20 52.77
C ALA A 89 18.54 28.99 51.57
N LYS A 90 18.17 30.11 50.92
CA LYS A 90 17.27 30.13 49.76
C LYS A 90 17.81 29.38 48.54
N LYS A 91 19.14 29.23 48.43
CA LYS A 91 19.83 28.52 47.35
C LYS A 91 20.24 27.09 47.70
N SER A 92 20.17 26.75 48.98
CA SER A 92 20.38 25.39 49.46
C SER A 92 19.13 24.53 49.25
N PHE A 93 19.27 23.22 49.42
CA PHE A 93 18.15 22.30 49.33
C PHE A 93 17.14 22.48 50.49
N LEU A 94 17.49 23.21 51.57
CA LEU A 94 16.53 23.57 52.62
C LEU A 94 15.30 24.31 52.11
N SER A 95 15.45 25.11 51.04
CA SER A 95 14.34 25.85 50.46
C SER A 95 13.46 25.00 49.53
N SER A 96 13.83 23.74 49.29
CA SER A 96 13.08 22.83 48.44
C SER A 96 11.78 22.38 49.11
N SER A 97 10.70 22.28 48.32
CA SER A 97 9.43 21.68 48.76
C SER A 97 9.58 20.20 49.17
N LYS A 98 10.67 19.54 48.73
CA LYS A 98 10.99 18.15 49.04
C LYS A 98 11.98 17.98 50.21
N ILE A 99 12.22 19.02 51.01
CA ILE A 99 13.13 18.94 52.16
C ILE A 99 12.73 17.85 53.18
N LYS A 100 11.42 17.65 53.39
CA LYS A 100 10.89 16.59 54.27
C LYS A 100 11.25 15.17 53.81
N CYS A 101 11.64 15.04 52.54
CA CYS A 101 12.03 13.78 51.92
C CYS A 101 13.55 13.53 51.97
N TRP A 102 14.34 14.44 52.54
CA TRP A 102 15.78 14.28 52.69
C TRP A 102 16.08 13.11 53.64
N SER A 103 16.86 12.12 53.18
CA SER A 103 17.19 10.95 53.99
C SER A 103 18.24 11.26 55.05
N SER A 104 18.10 10.67 56.24
CA SER A 104 19.12 10.67 57.31
C SER A 104 20.39 9.89 56.93
N GLN A 105 20.36 9.09 55.86
CA GLN A 105 21.53 8.38 55.35
C GLN A 105 22.54 9.29 54.65
N ASN A 106 22.16 10.54 54.31
CA ASN A 106 23.09 11.49 53.74
C ASN A 106 24.04 12.02 54.82
N THR A 107 25.34 11.97 54.57
CA THR A 107 26.37 12.49 55.48
C THR A 107 26.47 14.02 55.46
N VAL A 108 25.92 14.68 54.43
CA VAL A 108 25.87 16.13 54.32
C VAL A 108 24.49 16.66 54.66
N SER A 109 24.45 17.78 55.40
CA SER A 109 23.21 18.51 55.66
C SER A 109 22.65 19.09 54.36
N ALA A 110 21.32 19.05 54.19
CA ALA A 110 20.61 19.71 53.09
C ALA A 110 20.93 21.21 52.99
N ARG A 111 21.34 21.83 54.11
CA ARG A 111 21.83 23.22 54.18
C ARG A 111 23.02 23.48 53.28
N ASN A 112 23.92 22.50 53.18
CA ASN A 112 25.19 22.64 52.49
C ASN A 112 25.12 22.13 51.05
N VAL A 113 23.93 21.71 50.60
CA VAL A 113 23.70 21.20 49.26
C VAL A 113 22.95 22.24 48.45
N SER A 114 23.52 22.67 47.32
CA SER A 114 22.84 23.59 46.39
C SER A 114 21.61 22.93 45.77
N ILE A 115 20.51 23.69 45.63
CA ILE A 115 19.29 23.22 44.96
C ILE A 115 19.51 22.89 43.47
N ARG A 116 20.62 23.37 42.89
CA ARG A 116 21.06 23.10 41.51
C ARG A 116 22.24 22.12 41.45
N SER A 117 22.48 21.38 42.51
CA SER A 117 23.53 20.37 42.51
C SER A 117 23.17 19.21 41.57
N GLY A 118 24.11 18.81 40.72
CA GLY A 118 24.04 17.60 39.90
C GLY A 118 24.46 16.32 40.64
N ILE A 119 24.96 16.44 41.86
CA ILE A 119 25.36 15.30 42.71
C ILE A 119 24.10 14.60 43.22
N LYS A 120 24.13 13.26 43.24
CA LYS A 120 23.02 12.46 43.74
C LYS A 120 23.07 12.33 45.26
N TYR A 121 21.90 12.42 45.88
CA TYR A 121 21.69 12.20 47.31
C TYR A 121 20.49 11.27 47.50
N ILE A 122 20.36 10.69 48.70
CA ILE A 122 19.30 9.74 49.02
C ILE A 122 18.06 10.48 49.52
N PHE A 123 16.91 10.14 48.97
CA PHE A 123 15.61 10.68 49.34
C PHE A 123 14.63 9.57 49.68
N ASN A 124 13.81 9.79 50.71
CA ASN A 124 12.69 8.93 51.07
C ASN A 124 11.44 9.48 50.39
N CYS A 125 10.78 8.68 49.55
CA CYS A 125 9.62 9.15 48.82
C CYS A 125 8.46 9.49 49.77
N ASP A 126 7.76 10.58 49.49
CA ASP A 126 6.57 11.04 50.20
C ASP A 126 5.29 10.31 49.80
N LYS A 127 5.33 9.51 48.73
CA LYS A 127 4.17 8.78 48.18
C LYS A 127 4.27 7.27 48.28
N CYS A 128 5.47 6.74 48.53
CA CYS A 128 5.70 5.31 48.67
C CYS A 128 6.84 5.06 49.66
N SER A 129 6.99 3.84 50.13
CA SER A 129 8.02 3.45 51.12
C SER A 129 9.45 3.39 50.55
N HIS A 130 9.69 3.83 49.32
CA HIS A 130 10.99 3.66 48.67
C HIS A 130 11.96 4.81 48.97
N SER A 131 13.19 4.44 49.29
CA SER A 131 14.35 5.32 49.24
C SER A 131 15.02 5.24 47.87
N PHE A 132 15.47 6.38 47.33
CA PHE A 132 16.10 6.45 46.01
C PHE A 132 17.12 7.57 45.92
N GLU A 133 18.08 7.40 45.01
CA GLU A 133 19.07 8.42 44.70
C GLU A 133 18.63 9.29 43.52
N THR A 134 18.69 10.60 43.70
CA THR A 134 18.53 11.58 42.61
C THR A 134 19.29 12.86 42.94
N SER A 135 19.46 13.76 41.97
CA SER A 135 20.11 15.06 42.20
C SER A 135 19.07 16.15 42.53
N PRO A 136 19.40 17.13 43.38
CA PRO A 136 18.61 18.34 43.61
C PRO A 136 18.18 19.03 42.32
N ASP A 137 19.07 19.07 41.32
CA ASP A 137 18.75 19.68 40.03
C ASP A 137 17.64 18.91 39.29
N ASN A 138 17.65 17.57 39.29
CA ASN A 138 16.55 16.78 38.73
C ASN A 138 15.22 17.07 39.45
N ILE A 139 15.27 17.19 40.77
CA ILE A 139 14.09 17.51 41.60
C ILE A 139 13.54 18.89 41.24
N ALA A 140 14.43 19.88 41.03
CA ALA A 140 14.05 21.22 40.59
C ALA A 140 13.42 21.24 39.18
N HIS A 141 13.74 20.27 38.33
CA HIS A 141 13.09 20.04 37.03
C HIS A 141 11.83 19.17 37.11
N GLY A 142 11.38 18.80 38.31
CA GLY A 142 10.18 17.99 38.53
C GLY A 142 10.39 16.48 38.40
N TRP A 143 11.62 16.00 38.20
CA TRP A 143 11.93 14.58 38.19
C TRP A 143 12.14 14.07 39.61
N TRP A 144 11.22 13.20 40.04
CA TRP A 144 11.15 12.70 41.41
C TRP A 144 11.34 11.17 41.46
N CYS A 145 10.60 10.50 42.34
CA CYS A 145 10.73 9.09 42.65
C CYS A 145 10.58 8.18 41.42
N PRO A 146 11.62 7.39 41.06
CA PRO A 146 11.57 6.48 39.90
C PRO A 146 10.59 5.32 40.11
N PHE A 147 10.34 4.91 41.35
CA PHE A 147 9.36 3.88 41.67
C PHE A 147 7.93 4.37 41.45
N CYS A 148 7.61 5.61 41.85
CA CYS A 148 6.32 6.22 41.55
C CYS A 148 6.11 6.40 40.06
N ALA A 149 7.15 6.79 39.32
CA ALA A 149 7.12 7.03 37.88
C ALA A 149 7.16 5.77 36.99
N ASN A 150 7.05 4.57 37.56
CA ASN A 150 7.13 3.28 36.84
C ASN A 150 8.43 3.11 36.05
N LYS A 151 9.55 3.61 36.59
CA LYS A 151 10.89 3.47 36.01
C LYS A 151 11.77 2.45 36.73
N LYS A 152 11.39 2.05 37.96
CA LYS A 152 12.16 1.12 38.78
C LYS A 152 11.24 0.25 39.64
N LEU A 153 11.70 -0.96 39.92
CA LEU A 153 11.12 -1.89 40.89
C LEU A 153 12.14 -2.14 42.00
N CYS A 154 11.68 -2.31 43.25
CA CYS A 154 12.54 -2.70 44.36
C CYS A 154 12.75 -4.22 44.39
N ALA A 155 13.81 -4.64 45.05
CA ALA A 155 14.13 -6.05 45.28
C ALA A 155 13.32 -6.68 46.44
N ASP A 156 12.63 -5.87 47.23
CA ASP A 156 11.74 -6.37 48.28
C ASP A 156 10.51 -7.06 47.68
N GLU A 157 10.43 -8.38 47.87
CA GLU A 157 9.34 -9.25 47.43
C GLU A 157 8.01 -8.92 48.12
N SER A 158 8.05 -8.38 49.34
CA SER A 158 6.85 -8.00 50.11
C SER A 158 6.27 -6.63 49.71
N CYS A 159 6.95 -5.87 48.85
CA CYS A 159 6.49 -4.58 48.40
C CYS A 159 5.33 -4.70 47.39
N GLU A 160 4.10 -4.53 47.88
CA GLU A 160 2.88 -4.68 47.07
C GLU A 160 2.79 -3.65 45.93
N ILE A 161 3.27 -2.42 46.14
CA ILE A 161 3.30 -1.39 45.11
C ILE A 161 4.16 -1.83 43.91
N CYS A 162 5.33 -2.41 44.16
CA CYS A 162 6.20 -2.86 43.10
C CYS A 162 5.69 -4.16 42.46
N LYS A 163 5.09 -5.07 43.23
CA LYS A 163 4.41 -6.25 42.68
C LYS A 163 3.32 -5.85 41.67
N LEU A 164 2.45 -4.90 42.02
CA LEU A 164 1.39 -4.38 41.13
C LEU A 164 1.92 -3.66 39.89
N LYS A 165 3.15 -3.16 39.92
CA LYS A 165 3.83 -2.52 38.78
C LYS A 165 4.66 -3.50 37.95
N SER A 166 4.99 -4.65 38.53
CA SER A 166 5.74 -5.71 37.87
C SER A 166 4.85 -6.55 36.96
N PHE A 167 5.46 -7.30 36.05
CA PHE A 167 4.77 -8.24 35.19
C PHE A 167 4.19 -9.44 35.96
N ALA A 168 4.71 -9.75 37.16
CA ALA A 168 4.16 -10.80 38.02
C ALA A 168 2.68 -10.62 38.42
N CYS A 169 2.12 -9.41 38.32
CA CYS A 169 0.69 -9.19 38.61
C CYS A 169 -0.23 -9.44 37.40
N HIS A 170 0.32 -9.79 36.24
CA HIS A 170 -0.44 -10.00 35.02
C HIS A 170 -0.72 -11.49 34.82
N PRO A 171 -1.94 -11.93 34.42
CA PRO A 171 -2.26 -13.36 34.27
C PRO A 171 -1.29 -14.14 33.38
N MET A 172 -0.78 -13.51 32.32
CA MET A 172 0.20 -14.14 31.42
C MET A 172 1.58 -14.39 32.06
N SER A 173 1.81 -14.01 33.32
CA SER A 173 3.02 -14.40 34.05
C SER A 173 3.08 -15.90 34.31
N GLU A 174 1.95 -16.60 34.35
CA GLU A 174 1.89 -18.06 34.48
C GLU A 174 2.55 -18.77 33.28
N HIS A 175 2.52 -18.14 32.11
CA HIS A 175 3.15 -18.64 30.90
C HIS A 175 4.62 -18.21 30.74
N TRP A 176 5.25 -17.69 31.81
CA TRP A 176 6.66 -17.27 31.75
C TRP A 176 7.58 -18.46 31.55
N SER A 177 8.55 -18.34 30.65
CA SER A 177 9.52 -19.41 30.42
C SER A 177 10.64 -19.37 31.47
N SER A 178 11.02 -20.56 31.97
CA SER A 178 12.20 -20.75 32.84
C SER A 178 13.53 -20.45 32.14
N LYS A 179 13.52 -20.28 30.81
CA LYS A 179 14.69 -19.88 30.01
C LYS A 179 15.06 -18.41 30.17
N ASN A 180 14.17 -17.58 30.73
CA ASN A 180 14.48 -16.18 30.99
C ASN A 180 15.35 -16.06 32.25
N LEU A 181 16.36 -15.18 32.21
CA LEU A 181 17.23 -14.91 33.35
C LEU A 181 16.52 -14.18 34.50
N LEU A 182 15.55 -13.33 34.16
CA LEU A 182 14.78 -12.53 35.11
C LEU A 182 13.42 -13.16 35.34
N ASN A 183 12.93 -13.03 36.56
CA ASN A 183 11.57 -13.44 36.91
C ASN A 183 10.56 -12.31 36.59
N PRO A 184 9.26 -12.62 36.44
CA PRO A 184 8.23 -11.60 36.18
C PRO A 184 8.18 -10.45 37.19
N ARG A 185 8.58 -10.68 38.44
CA ARG A 185 8.54 -9.69 39.53
C ARG A 185 9.60 -8.61 39.38
N GLN A 186 10.69 -8.93 38.67
CA GLN A 186 11.79 -8.01 38.37
C GLN A 186 11.52 -7.13 37.15
N ILE A 187 10.48 -7.43 36.35
CA ILE A 187 10.20 -6.76 35.08
C ILE A 187 9.01 -5.81 35.22
N LEU A 188 9.10 -4.59 34.68
CA LEU A 188 7.97 -3.66 34.62
C LEU A 188 6.92 -4.14 33.59
N LYS A 189 5.63 -4.13 33.96
CA LYS A 189 4.55 -4.68 33.11
C LYS A 189 4.23 -3.91 31.82
N TYR A 190 4.92 -2.81 31.54
CA TYR A 190 4.76 -2.02 30.31
C TYR A 190 6.09 -1.75 29.59
N THR A 191 7.10 -2.60 29.84
CA THR A 191 8.38 -2.48 29.12
C THR A 191 8.26 -2.94 27.65
N HIS A 192 9.12 -2.39 26.79
CA HIS A 192 9.29 -2.85 25.41
C HIS A 192 10.27 -4.02 25.28
N GLU A 193 10.94 -4.40 26.38
CA GLU A 193 11.82 -5.56 26.41
C GLU A 193 11.07 -6.84 26.10
N LYS A 194 11.76 -7.77 25.43
CA LYS A 194 11.21 -9.03 24.95
C LYS A 194 11.68 -10.20 25.80
N TYR A 195 10.76 -11.11 26.08
CA TYR A 195 10.99 -12.30 26.89
C TYR A 195 10.35 -13.52 26.26
N ILE A 196 10.83 -14.70 26.66
CA ILE A 196 10.33 -15.99 26.19
C ILE A 196 9.10 -16.37 27.00
N PHE A 197 8.01 -16.67 26.32
CA PHE A 197 6.79 -17.22 26.92
C PHE A 197 6.59 -18.65 26.46
N ASN A 198 5.90 -19.48 27.22
CA ASN A 198 5.50 -20.83 26.82
C ASN A 198 4.00 -20.83 26.53
N CYS A 199 3.61 -21.19 25.31
CA CYS A 199 2.20 -21.20 24.93
C CYS A 199 1.59 -22.60 25.10
N ASP A 200 0.74 -22.76 26.12
CA ASP A 200 0.11 -24.06 26.44
C ASP A 200 -0.79 -24.59 25.31
N LYS A 201 -1.34 -23.68 24.48
CA LYS A 201 -2.24 -24.06 23.37
C LYS A 201 -1.52 -24.76 22.21
N CYS A 202 -0.27 -24.41 21.95
CA CYS A 202 0.45 -24.91 20.77
C CYS A 202 1.86 -25.41 21.07
N GLY A 203 2.28 -25.43 22.34
CA GLY A 203 3.62 -25.86 22.78
C GLY A 203 4.78 -24.95 22.37
N HIS A 204 4.53 -23.87 21.62
CA HIS A 204 5.59 -22.99 21.14
C HIS A 204 6.08 -22.03 22.23
N SER A 205 7.36 -21.65 22.16
CA SER A 205 7.96 -20.67 23.06
C SER A 205 8.28 -19.32 22.38
N PRO A 206 7.31 -18.45 22.08
CA PRO A 206 7.57 -17.20 21.37
C PRO A 206 8.35 -16.17 22.20
N ILE A 207 9.11 -15.31 21.51
CA ILE A 207 9.82 -14.16 22.08
C ILE A 207 9.02 -12.88 21.82
N ILE A 208 8.43 -12.30 22.87
CA ILE A 208 7.44 -11.20 22.73
C ILE A 208 7.75 -10.09 23.73
N SER A 209 7.49 -8.84 23.34
CA SER A 209 7.60 -7.70 24.25
C SER A 209 6.47 -7.68 25.27
N ILE A 210 6.80 -7.32 26.52
CA ILE A 210 5.83 -7.29 27.62
C ILE A 210 4.63 -6.39 27.29
N ILE A 211 4.86 -5.23 26.70
CA ILE A 211 3.79 -4.30 26.32
C ILE A 211 2.79 -4.88 25.31
N CYS A 212 3.22 -5.77 24.40
CA CYS A 212 2.32 -6.44 23.45
C CYS A 212 1.42 -7.45 24.18
N VAL A 213 1.94 -8.10 25.22
CA VAL A 213 1.16 -9.02 26.06
C VAL A 213 0.18 -8.27 26.95
N THR A 214 0.60 -7.16 27.56
CA THR A 214 -0.22 -6.46 28.58
C THR A 214 -1.23 -5.46 28.02
N LEU A 215 -0.97 -4.83 26.86
CA LEU A 215 -1.88 -3.84 26.28
C LEU A 215 -2.57 -4.31 25.00
N GLN A 216 -1.91 -5.13 24.18
CA GLN A 216 -2.43 -5.52 22.86
C GLN A 216 -3.09 -6.90 22.85
N ASN A 217 -3.05 -7.64 23.97
CA ASN A 217 -3.52 -9.02 24.08
C ASN A 217 -2.93 -9.95 23.00
N HIS A 218 -1.73 -9.64 22.52
CA HIS A 218 -1.01 -10.42 21.52
C HIS A 218 -0.04 -11.35 22.23
N PHE A 219 -0.45 -12.60 22.45
CA PHE A 219 0.31 -13.56 23.26
C PHE A 219 1.05 -14.63 22.47
N CYS A 220 0.50 -15.17 21.36
CA CYS A 220 1.19 -16.22 20.62
C CYS A 220 1.06 -16.04 19.11
N PRO A 221 2.15 -15.66 18.40
CA PRO A 221 2.11 -15.44 16.96
C PRO A 221 1.84 -16.72 16.18
N TYR A 222 2.22 -17.90 16.70
CA TYR A 222 1.93 -19.19 16.09
C TYR A 222 0.43 -19.52 16.14
N CYS A 223 -0.23 -19.30 17.29
CA CYS A 223 -1.67 -19.46 17.41
C CYS A 223 -2.44 -18.48 16.52
N ALA A 224 -1.95 -17.25 16.40
CA ALA A 224 -2.56 -16.20 15.60
C ALA A 224 -2.30 -16.31 14.08
N ASN A 225 -1.66 -17.39 13.61
CA ASN A 225 -1.27 -17.61 12.21
C ASN A 225 -0.37 -16.49 11.64
N GLN A 226 0.46 -15.89 12.49
CA GLN A 226 1.44 -14.87 12.11
C GLN A 226 2.85 -15.45 11.95
N SER A 227 3.12 -16.64 12.50
CA SER A 227 4.41 -17.31 12.40
C SER A 227 4.27 -18.83 12.31
N LEU A 228 5.23 -19.46 11.64
CA LEU A 228 5.43 -20.90 11.58
C LEU A 228 6.77 -21.21 12.25
N CYS A 229 6.89 -22.35 12.93
CA CYS A 229 8.18 -22.82 13.40
C CYS A 229 8.91 -23.60 12.30
N ASP A 230 10.21 -23.77 12.46
CA ASP A 230 11.03 -24.54 11.53
C ASP A 230 10.97 -26.07 11.77
N ASP A 231 10.32 -26.50 12.85
CA ASP A 231 10.14 -27.92 13.15
C ASP A 231 9.10 -28.57 12.21
N LEU A 232 9.60 -29.40 11.28
CA LEU A 232 8.81 -30.19 10.34
C LEU A 232 8.02 -31.32 10.99
N LYS A 233 8.14 -31.56 12.30
CA LYS A 233 7.30 -32.48 13.06
C LYS A 233 6.21 -31.77 13.85
N CYS A 234 6.18 -30.44 13.84
CA CYS A 234 5.15 -29.68 14.51
C CYS A 234 3.84 -29.74 13.71
N GLU A 235 2.97 -30.69 14.06
CA GLU A 235 1.66 -30.90 13.41
C GLU A 235 0.85 -29.59 13.34
N THR A 236 0.79 -28.84 14.44
CA THR A 236 0.06 -27.55 14.51
C THR A 236 0.53 -26.53 13.49
N CYS A 237 1.82 -26.50 13.15
CA CYS A 237 2.37 -25.61 12.14
C CYS A 237 2.17 -26.19 10.73
N ILE A 238 2.44 -27.48 10.52
CA ILE A 238 2.27 -28.16 9.23
C ILE A 238 0.85 -28.00 8.69
N GLU A 239 -0.17 -28.18 9.53
CA GLU A 239 -1.58 -28.03 9.14
C GLU A 239 -1.94 -26.64 8.60
N LYS A 240 -1.17 -25.61 8.98
CA LYS A 240 -1.35 -24.22 8.54
C LYS A 240 -0.58 -23.92 7.26
N THR A 241 0.37 -24.76 6.89
CA THR A 241 1.20 -24.59 5.69
C THR A 241 0.48 -25.07 4.44
N PHE A 242 1.02 -24.73 3.28
CA PHE A 242 0.47 -25.14 2.00
C PHE A 242 0.85 -26.58 1.61
N ILE A 243 1.78 -27.24 2.32
CA ILE A 243 2.26 -28.59 1.97
C ILE A 243 1.13 -29.63 1.93
N MET A 244 0.18 -29.53 2.86
CA MET A 244 -0.94 -30.47 3.00
C MET A 244 -2.04 -30.27 1.95
N HIS A 245 -1.95 -29.23 1.12
CA HIS A 245 -2.94 -28.96 0.08
C HIS A 245 -2.68 -29.81 -1.17
N ASP A 246 -3.71 -30.36 -1.83
CA ASP A 246 -3.56 -31.23 -3.02
C ASP A 246 -2.78 -30.61 -4.19
N LYS A 247 -2.75 -29.27 -4.25
CA LYS A 247 -2.01 -28.51 -5.27
C LYS A 247 -0.55 -28.22 -4.89
N SER A 248 -0.08 -28.64 -3.72
CA SER A 248 1.31 -28.48 -3.29
C SER A 248 2.30 -29.23 -4.20
N LYS A 249 1.89 -30.37 -4.75
CA LYS A 249 2.66 -31.12 -5.76
C LYS A 249 2.89 -30.40 -7.08
N TYR A 250 2.19 -29.29 -7.31
CA TYR A 250 2.37 -28.41 -8.46
C TYR A 250 3.10 -27.13 -8.09
N TRP A 251 3.71 -27.05 -6.90
CA TRP A 251 4.56 -25.94 -6.53
C TRP A 251 5.82 -25.95 -7.38
N SER A 252 6.16 -24.80 -7.97
CA SER A 252 7.32 -24.73 -8.84
C SER A 252 8.62 -24.64 -8.06
N ASP A 253 9.66 -25.31 -8.54
CA ASP A 253 11.04 -25.23 -7.99
C ASP A 253 11.67 -23.85 -8.21
N GLU A 254 11.06 -22.99 -9.04
CA GLU A 254 11.47 -21.59 -9.22
C GLU A 254 11.10 -20.66 -8.04
N ASN A 255 10.46 -21.18 -6.99
CA ASN A 255 10.13 -20.39 -5.80
C ASN A 255 11.23 -20.52 -4.74
N ASP A 256 11.57 -19.39 -4.10
CA ASP A 256 12.56 -19.36 -3.00
C ASP A 256 12.11 -20.09 -1.72
N LYS A 257 10.81 -20.38 -1.59
CA LYS A 257 10.23 -21.02 -0.41
C LYS A 257 9.54 -22.32 -0.79
N LEU A 258 9.67 -23.31 0.10
CA LEU A 258 8.93 -24.56 0.02
C LEU A 258 7.48 -24.37 0.48
N PRO A 259 6.53 -25.21 0.00
CA PRO A 259 5.14 -25.18 0.46
C PRO A 259 4.98 -25.33 1.98
N SER A 260 5.89 -26.07 2.63
CA SER A 260 5.93 -26.28 4.09
C SER A 260 6.35 -25.03 4.87
N GLN A 261 6.87 -24.01 4.20
CA GLN A 261 7.31 -22.75 4.81
C GLN A 261 6.31 -21.61 4.55
N VAL A 262 5.22 -21.89 3.83
CA VAL A 262 4.25 -20.89 3.39
C VAL A 262 2.88 -21.23 3.96
N PHE A 263 2.24 -20.26 4.61
CA PHE A 263 0.85 -20.40 5.05
C PHE A 263 -0.09 -20.68 3.88
N LYS A 264 -1.01 -21.63 4.04
CA LYS A 264 -2.02 -21.94 3.02
C LYS A 264 -2.95 -20.76 2.69
N ASN A 265 -3.13 -19.85 3.66
CA ASN A 265 -3.90 -18.62 3.50
C ASN A 265 -3.06 -17.39 3.15
N SER A 266 -1.81 -17.57 2.70
CA SER A 266 -0.97 -16.46 2.27
C SER A 266 -1.55 -15.75 1.04
N ASN A 267 -1.51 -14.42 1.06
CA ASN A 267 -1.83 -13.56 -0.08
C ASN A 267 -0.61 -13.25 -0.96
N ILE A 268 0.58 -13.71 -0.58
CA ILE A 268 1.80 -13.58 -1.38
C ILE A 268 1.70 -14.54 -2.56
N LYS A 269 2.04 -14.07 -3.77
CA LYS A 269 1.96 -14.88 -4.99
C LYS A 269 3.19 -15.77 -5.14
N TYR A 270 2.94 -17.01 -5.55
CA TYR A 270 3.94 -18.02 -5.86
C TYR A 270 3.65 -18.63 -7.23
N LYS A 271 4.66 -19.29 -7.80
CA LYS A 271 4.61 -19.97 -9.10
C LYS A 271 4.16 -21.42 -8.92
N PHE A 272 3.25 -21.87 -9.76
CA PHE A 272 2.76 -23.24 -9.81
C PHE A 272 2.89 -23.81 -11.21
N ASP A 273 3.42 -25.02 -11.35
CA ASP A 273 3.54 -25.71 -12.63
C ASP A 273 2.21 -26.35 -12.98
N CYS A 274 1.47 -25.72 -13.89
CA CYS A 274 0.13 -26.19 -14.22
C CYS A 274 0.19 -27.49 -15.02
N PRO A 275 -0.36 -28.61 -14.51
CA PRO A 275 -0.27 -29.92 -15.19
C PRO A 275 -1.15 -29.99 -16.46
N ASN A 276 -2.06 -29.03 -16.65
CA ASN A 276 -3.01 -29.05 -17.77
C ASN A 276 -2.50 -28.33 -19.01
N CYS A 277 -1.68 -27.28 -18.84
CA CYS A 277 -1.14 -26.50 -19.95
C CYS A 277 0.38 -26.39 -19.95
N ASN A 278 1.05 -26.98 -18.95
CA ASN A 278 2.50 -26.92 -18.75
C ASN A 278 3.04 -25.48 -18.74
N GLN A 279 2.25 -24.55 -18.21
CA GLN A 279 2.64 -23.15 -18.03
C GLN A 279 2.69 -22.80 -16.55
N ILE A 280 3.54 -21.84 -16.21
CA ILE A 280 3.62 -21.28 -14.87
C ILE A 280 2.35 -20.48 -14.57
N TYR A 281 1.63 -20.90 -13.54
CA TYR A 281 0.50 -20.19 -12.97
C TYR A 281 0.95 -19.42 -11.73
N ILE A 282 0.83 -18.10 -11.76
CA ILE A 282 1.21 -17.25 -10.62
C ILE A 282 -0.03 -16.90 -9.80
N ALA A 283 -0.08 -17.35 -8.55
CA ALA A 283 -1.22 -17.13 -7.67
C ALA A 283 -0.85 -17.11 -6.19
N ALA A 284 -1.72 -16.53 -5.38
CA ALA A 284 -1.63 -16.61 -3.94
C ALA A 284 -2.17 -17.98 -3.45
N PRO A 285 -1.50 -18.66 -2.51
CA PRO A 285 -1.99 -19.89 -1.86
C PRO A 285 -3.43 -19.75 -1.37
N TYR A 286 -3.79 -18.60 -0.79
CA TYR A 286 -5.16 -18.30 -0.38
C TYR A 286 -6.18 -18.49 -1.51
N HIS A 287 -5.88 -18.03 -2.72
CA HIS A 287 -6.77 -18.20 -3.87
C HIS A 287 -6.84 -19.66 -4.32
N VAL A 288 -5.69 -20.35 -4.29
CA VAL A 288 -5.62 -21.77 -4.64
C VAL A 288 -6.41 -22.64 -3.67
N SER A 289 -6.29 -22.38 -2.36
CA SER A 289 -7.06 -23.06 -1.33
C SER A 289 -8.56 -22.76 -1.41
N ASN A 290 -8.95 -21.61 -1.96
CA ASN A 290 -10.35 -21.28 -2.28
C ASN A 290 -10.80 -21.78 -3.67
N GLY A 291 -10.08 -22.72 -4.27
CA GLY A 291 -10.46 -23.38 -5.52
C GLY A 291 -10.14 -22.59 -6.80
N LYS A 292 -9.51 -21.41 -6.72
CA LYS A 292 -9.06 -20.69 -7.93
C LYS A 292 -7.80 -21.34 -8.49
N TRP A 293 -7.80 -21.65 -9.78
CA TRP A 293 -6.66 -22.28 -10.45
C TRP A 293 -6.40 -21.67 -11.83
N CYS A 294 -5.41 -22.21 -12.54
CA CYS A 294 -5.05 -21.78 -13.87
C CYS A 294 -6.27 -21.82 -14.83
N LYS A 295 -6.50 -20.74 -15.56
CA LYS A 295 -7.65 -20.56 -16.47
C LYS A 295 -7.75 -21.61 -17.57
N CYS A 296 -6.65 -22.29 -17.90
CA CYS A 296 -6.68 -23.40 -18.86
C CYS A 296 -7.65 -24.52 -18.48
N THR A 297 -7.98 -24.63 -17.18
CA THR A 297 -8.96 -25.60 -16.68
C THR A 297 -10.40 -25.19 -16.94
N ILE A 298 -10.66 -23.91 -17.21
CA ILE A 298 -11.98 -23.36 -17.56
C ILE A 298 -12.09 -23.24 -19.09
N ASN A 299 -11.11 -22.59 -19.73
CA ASN A 299 -11.07 -22.36 -21.18
C ASN A 299 -10.35 -23.51 -21.90
N LYS A 300 -10.83 -24.75 -21.67
CA LYS A 300 -10.13 -25.96 -22.13
C LYS A 300 -9.98 -26.02 -23.65
N THR A 301 -11.04 -25.68 -24.39
CA THR A 301 -11.01 -25.70 -25.86
C THR A 301 -10.12 -24.61 -26.45
N GLU A 302 -10.22 -23.37 -25.96
CA GLU A 302 -9.32 -22.28 -26.37
C GLU A 302 -7.85 -22.63 -26.08
N THR A 303 -7.56 -23.23 -24.93
CA THR A 303 -6.20 -23.65 -24.57
C THR A 303 -5.67 -24.69 -25.56
N LYS A 304 -6.48 -25.69 -25.88
CA LYS A 304 -6.15 -26.73 -26.86
C LYS A 304 -5.87 -26.13 -28.23
N LEU A 305 -6.72 -25.23 -28.71
CA LEU A 305 -6.52 -24.54 -29.98
C LEU A 305 -5.25 -23.68 -29.97
N LYS A 306 -5.02 -22.93 -28.89
CA LYS A 306 -3.82 -22.10 -28.73
C LYS A 306 -2.53 -22.93 -28.80
N GLN A 307 -2.52 -24.09 -28.15
CA GLN A 307 -1.39 -25.00 -28.16
C GLN A 307 -1.15 -25.57 -29.56
N PHE A 308 -2.20 -26.00 -30.25
CA PHE A 308 -2.13 -26.44 -31.64
C PHE A 308 -1.55 -25.36 -32.56
N LEU A 309 -2.05 -24.12 -32.47
CA LEU A 309 -1.56 -23.00 -33.27
C LEU A 309 -0.09 -22.69 -32.98
N LYS A 310 0.34 -22.70 -31.71
CA LYS A 310 1.75 -22.50 -31.33
C LYS A 310 2.69 -23.61 -31.82
N GLN A 311 2.20 -24.85 -31.91
CA GLN A 311 2.99 -25.98 -32.41
C GLN A 311 3.17 -25.92 -33.93
N LYS A 312 2.15 -25.46 -34.67
CA LYS A 312 2.15 -25.45 -36.14
C LYS A 312 2.71 -24.17 -36.74
N PHE A 313 2.64 -23.05 -36.03
CA PHE A 313 3.07 -21.75 -36.52
C PHE A 313 4.08 -21.10 -35.57
N THR A 314 5.11 -20.48 -36.13
CA THR A 314 6.09 -19.67 -35.39
C THR A 314 5.64 -18.20 -35.23
N TYR A 315 4.48 -17.83 -35.78
CA TYR A 315 3.96 -16.46 -35.73
C TYR A 315 3.29 -16.12 -34.40
N ASP A 316 3.26 -14.83 -34.05
CA ASP A 316 2.55 -14.34 -32.88
C ASP A 316 1.03 -14.53 -33.03
N VAL A 317 0.45 -15.38 -32.17
CA VAL A 317 -0.99 -15.61 -32.08
C VAL A 317 -1.50 -14.87 -30.85
N ARG A 318 -2.20 -13.76 -31.08
CA ARG A 318 -2.78 -12.95 -30.01
C ARG A 318 -4.11 -13.54 -29.57
N THR A 319 -4.36 -13.56 -28.26
CA THR A 319 -5.59 -14.10 -27.67
C THR A 319 -6.46 -12.99 -27.12
N GLN A 320 -7.77 -13.06 -27.35
CA GLN A 320 -8.75 -12.07 -26.87
C GLN A 320 -8.45 -10.61 -27.32
N PRO A 321 -7.92 -10.33 -28.53
CA PRO A 321 -7.69 -8.94 -28.96
C PRO A 321 -9.00 -8.16 -29.10
N THR A 322 -8.94 -6.89 -28.73
CA THR A 322 -10.04 -5.92 -28.87
C THR A 322 -9.60 -4.76 -29.74
N PHE A 323 -10.53 -4.19 -30.51
CA PHE A 323 -10.27 -3.06 -31.40
C PHE A 323 -11.25 -1.92 -31.14
N SER A 324 -10.78 -0.69 -31.34
CA SER A 324 -11.61 0.52 -31.15
C SER A 324 -12.85 0.52 -32.06
N TRP A 325 -12.73 -0.05 -33.25
CA TRP A 325 -13.79 -0.13 -34.26
C TRP A 325 -14.80 -1.27 -34.03
N CYS A 326 -14.46 -2.30 -33.24
CA CYS A 326 -15.40 -3.40 -32.95
C CYS A 326 -16.02 -3.21 -31.56
N LYS A 327 -17.09 -2.40 -31.49
CA LYS A 327 -17.70 -2.01 -30.22
C LYS A 327 -19.22 -2.01 -30.32
N ASN A 328 -19.86 -2.52 -29.29
CA ASN A 328 -21.26 -2.17 -29.00
C ASN A 328 -21.26 -1.13 -27.86
N ILE A 329 -21.70 -1.49 -26.66
CA ILE A 329 -21.48 -0.69 -25.43
C ILE A 329 -20.02 -0.82 -24.95
N LYS A 330 -19.46 -2.03 -25.04
CA LYS A 330 -18.07 -2.38 -24.72
C LYS A 330 -17.37 -2.94 -25.96
N TYR A 331 -16.04 -2.94 -25.96
CA TYR A 331 -15.26 -3.58 -27.03
C TYR A 331 -15.56 -5.07 -27.07
N LEU A 332 -15.74 -5.60 -28.28
CA LEU A 332 -16.02 -7.00 -28.50
C LEU A 332 -14.71 -7.73 -28.84
N PRO A 333 -14.19 -8.59 -27.94
CA PRO A 333 -12.95 -9.31 -28.20
C PRO A 333 -13.17 -10.42 -29.23
N PHE A 334 -12.12 -10.76 -29.98
CA PHE A 334 -12.05 -11.98 -30.80
C PHE A 334 -11.25 -13.06 -30.11
N ASP A 335 -11.50 -14.36 -30.32
CA ASP A 335 -10.78 -15.39 -29.54
C ASP A 335 -9.29 -15.45 -29.87
N PHE A 336 -8.95 -15.44 -31.16
CA PHE A 336 -7.58 -15.42 -31.65
C PHE A 336 -7.40 -14.49 -32.85
N LEU A 337 -6.19 -13.95 -32.99
CA LEU A 337 -5.74 -13.17 -34.14
C LEU A 337 -4.38 -13.63 -34.60
N ILE A 338 -4.27 -13.85 -35.91
CA ILE A 338 -3.02 -14.07 -36.62
C ILE A 338 -2.79 -12.85 -37.52
N GLU A 339 -2.10 -11.85 -36.99
CA GLU A 339 -1.92 -10.54 -37.64
C GLU A 339 -1.30 -10.66 -39.03
N LYS A 340 -0.34 -11.59 -39.19
CA LYS A 340 0.35 -11.85 -40.47
C LYS A 340 -0.62 -12.10 -41.63
N PHE A 341 -1.76 -12.76 -41.35
CA PHE A 341 -2.76 -13.10 -42.36
C PHE A 341 -3.99 -12.19 -42.31
N LYS A 342 -4.01 -11.18 -41.41
CA LYS A 342 -5.22 -10.42 -41.05
C LYS A 342 -6.42 -11.34 -40.84
N LEU A 343 -6.25 -12.32 -39.94
CA LEU A 343 -7.18 -13.42 -39.77
C LEU A 343 -7.59 -13.59 -38.30
N PHE A 344 -8.89 -13.53 -38.03
CA PHE A 344 -9.47 -13.88 -36.75
C PHE A 344 -9.93 -15.33 -36.73
N ILE A 345 -9.87 -15.96 -35.55
CA ILE A 345 -10.45 -17.28 -35.30
C ILE A 345 -11.37 -17.16 -34.07
N GLU A 346 -12.62 -17.58 -34.21
CA GLU A 346 -13.65 -17.64 -33.16
C GLU A 346 -14.02 -19.10 -32.88
N ILE A 347 -14.10 -19.47 -31.61
CA ILE A 347 -14.56 -20.79 -31.17
C ILE A 347 -16.02 -20.69 -30.73
N ASP A 348 -16.91 -21.25 -31.54
CA ASP A 348 -18.34 -21.19 -31.28
C ASP A 348 -18.80 -22.35 -30.39
N GLY A 349 -19.22 -22.01 -29.18
CA GLY A 349 -19.87 -22.95 -28.27
C GLY A 349 -21.31 -23.29 -28.63
N ARG A 350 -21.91 -24.24 -27.91
CA ARG A 350 -23.31 -24.66 -28.14
C ARG A 350 -24.31 -23.50 -28.04
N GLN A 351 -24.02 -22.48 -27.22
CA GLN A 351 -24.86 -21.30 -27.02
C GLN A 351 -25.13 -20.49 -28.30
N HIS A 352 -24.30 -20.65 -29.34
CA HIS A 352 -24.53 -20.00 -30.64
C HIS A 352 -25.67 -20.65 -31.43
N PHE A 353 -26.06 -21.89 -31.08
CA PHE A 353 -26.99 -22.71 -31.84
C PHE A 353 -28.25 -23.09 -31.06
N VAL A 354 -28.14 -23.20 -29.73
CA VAL A 354 -29.24 -23.62 -28.86
C VAL A 354 -29.27 -22.77 -27.60
N GLN A 355 -30.47 -22.58 -27.04
CA GLN A 355 -30.62 -21.90 -25.75
C GLN A 355 -29.95 -22.75 -24.65
N VAL A 356 -28.98 -22.15 -23.95
CA VAL A 356 -28.30 -22.77 -22.82
C VAL A 356 -28.72 -22.04 -21.53
N LYS A 357 -28.92 -22.79 -20.45
CA LYS A 357 -29.26 -22.22 -19.13
C LYS A 357 -28.16 -21.22 -18.70
N ASN A 358 -28.54 -20.04 -18.22
CA ASN A 358 -27.68 -18.90 -17.84
C ASN A 358 -27.04 -18.10 -18.99
N TRP A 359 -27.37 -18.39 -20.26
CA TRP A 359 -26.92 -17.61 -21.41
C TRP A 359 -28.08 -16.83 -22.05
N GLY A 360 -27.76 -15.69 -22.67
CA GLY A 360 -28.73 -14.88 -23.40
C GLY A 360 -29.32 -15.62 -24.61
N ASN A 361 -30.36 -15.04 -25.21
CA ASN A 361 -31.03 -15.62 -26.37
C ASN A 361 -30.02 -15.87 -27.52
N PRO A 362 -29.98 -17.07 -28.12
CA PRO A 362 -29.13 -17.38 -29.27
C PRO A 362 -29.25 -16.38 -30.42
N VAL A 363 -30.44 -15.83 -30.67
CA VAL A 363 -30.68 -14.84 -31.74
C VAL A 363 -29.88 -13.57 -31.52
N GLU A 364 -29.81 -13.07 -30.28
CA GLU A 364 -29.03 -11.87 -29.95
C GLU A 364 -27.52 -12.15 -30.01
N THR A 365 -27.11 -13.36 -29.62
CA THR A 365 -25.72 -13.82 -29.79
C THR A 365 -25.34 -13.85 -31.27
N GLN A 366 -26.20 -14.40 -32.14
CA GLN A 366 -26.00 -14.45 -33.59
C GLN A 366 -25.97 -13.06 -34.23
N LYS A 367 -26.82 -12.12 -33.81
CA LYS A 367 -26.77 -10.72 -34.28
C LYS A 367 -25.44 -10.07 -33.98
N ARG A 368 -24.94 -10.24 -32.75
CA ARG A 368 -23.62 -9.72 -32.33
C ARG A 368 -22.48 -10.33 -33.12
N ASP A 369 -22.58 -11.63 -33.40
CA ASP A 369 -21.60 -12.37 -34.18
C ASP A 369 -21.53 -11.92 -35.64
N ILE A 370 -22.70 -11.70 -36.27
CA ILE A 370 -22.82 -11.11 -37.60
C ILE A 370 -22.20 -9.71 -37.61
N TYR A 371 -22.47 -8.90 -36.59
CA TYR A 371 -21.87 -7.58 -36.46
C TYR A 371 -20.34 -7.66 -36.37
N LYS A 372 -19.77 -8.54 -35.52
CA LYS A 372 -18.32 -8.75 -35.40
C LYS A 372 -17.68 -9.12 -36.75
N MET A 373 -18.31 -10.03 -37.49
CA MET A 373 -17.82 -10.44 -38.82
C MET A 373 -17.86 -9.29 -39.83
N LYS A 374 -18.95 -8.52 -39.87
CA LYS A 374 -19.07 -7.34 -40.74
C LYS A 374 -17.99 -6.31 -40.43
N GLN A 375 -17.75 -6.03 -39.16
CA GLN A 375 -16.71 -5.09 -38.73
C GLN A 375 -15.30 -5.59 -39.11
N ALA A 376 -15.00 -6.87 -38.84
CA ALA A 376 -13.72 -7.46 -39.23
C ALA A 376 -13.47 -7.34 -40.74
N ASN A 377 -14.47 -7.70 -41.56
CA ASN A 377 -14.37 -7.65 -43.02
C ASN A 377 -14.20 -6.22 -43.54
N PHE A 378 -14.97 -5.26 -43.01
CA PHE A 378 -14.85 -3.85 -43.38
C PHE A 378 -13.43 -3.31 -43.12
N HIS A 379 -12.77 -3.80 -42.07
CA HIS A 379 -11.39 -3.45 -41.73
C HIS A 379 -10.32 -4.35 -42.36
N GLY A 380 -10.70 -5.20 -43.32
CA GLY A 380 -9.77 -6.01 -44.10
C GLY A 380 -9.29 -7.29 -43.40
N TYR A 381 -10.03 -7.78 -42.39
CA TYR A 381 -9.73 -9.04 -41.69
C TYR A 381 -10.72 -10.13 -42.09
N SER A 382 -10.21 -11.33 -42.39
CA SER A 382 -11.04 -12.52 -42.57
C SER A 382 -11.37 -13.17 -41.21
N VAL A 383 -12.47 -13.91 -41.13
CA VAL A 383 -12.91 -14.58 -39.90
C VAL A 383 -13.14 -16.08 -40.14
N ILE A 384 -12.46 -16.92 -39.37
CA ILE A 384 -12.74 -18.36 -39.29
C ILE A 384 -13.54 -18.61 -38.02
N ARG A 385 -14.68 -19.29 -38.14
CA ARG A 385 -15.49 -19.75 -37.01
C ARG A 385 -15.43 -21.27 -36.94
N ILE A 386 -15.04 -21.81 -35.79
CA ILE A 386 -14.85 -23.25 -35.59
C ILE A 386 -15.71 -23.76 -34.44
N PHE A 387 -16.36 -24.90 -34.63
CA PHE A 387 -17.27 -25.45 -33.62
C PHE A 387 -16.51 -26.03 -32.42
N GLN A 388 -16.84 -25.56 -31.20
CA GLN A 388 -16.12 -25.89 -29.97
C GLN A 388 -16.05 -27.40 -29.69
N GLU A 389 -17.12 -28.15 -29.99
CA GLU A 389 -17.18 -29.58 -29.69
C GLU A 389 -16.30 -30.43 -30.58
N ASP A 390 -16.10 -29.98 -31.83
CA ASP A 390 -15.22 -30.67 -32.78
C ASP A 390 -13.77 -30.53 -32.32
N VAL A 391 -13.37 -29.32 -31.90
CA VAL A 391 -12.05 -29.05 -31.32
C VAL A 391 -11.87 -29.81 -30.01
N TRP A 392 -12.83 -29.75 -29.09
CA TRP A 392 -12.72 -30.41 -27.80
C TRP A 392 -12.64 -31.94 -27.95
N GLY A 393 -13.56 -32.51 -28.73
CA GLY A 393 -13.70 -33.96 -28.93
C GLY A 393 -12.75 -34.57 -29.96
N ASN A 394 -11.87 -33.81 -30.61
CA ASN A 394 -11.04 -34.27 -31.74
C ASN A 394 -11.86 -34.94 -32.84
N LYS A 395 -12.96 -34.29 -33.26
CA LYS A 395 -13.87 -34.80 -34.29
C LYS A 395 -13.69 -34.05 -35.61
N ASN A 396 -14.21 -34.64 -36.69
CA ASN A 396 -14.36 -34.02 -38.01
C ASN A 396 -13.06 -33.43 -38.59
N ASN A 397 -11.89 -34.00 -38.26
CA ASN A 397 -10.58 -33.54 -38.73
C ASN A 397 -10.37 -32.02 -38.60
N TRP A 398 -10.86 -31.44 -37.51
CA TRP A 398 -10.85 -29.99 -37.28
C TRP A 398 -9.46 -29.36 -37.45
N GLU A 399 -8.39 -30.08 -37.09
CA GLU A 399 -6.99 -29.63 -37.21
C GLU A 399 -6.61 -29.36 -38.66
N MET A 400 -6.82 -30.35 -39.55
CA MET A 400 -6.49 -30.21 -40.98
C MET A 400 -7.38 -29.16 -41.65
N ASN A 401 -8.68 -29.19 -41.36
CA ASN A 401 -9.63 -28.22 -41.90
C ASN A 401 -9.27 -26.77 -41.50
N LEU A 402 -8.79 -26.59 -40.27
CA LEU A 402 -8.33 -25.28 -39.81
C LEU A 402 -7.03 -24.87 -40.50
N LEU A 403 -6.06 -25.76 -40.62
CA LEU A 403 -4.79 -25.47 -41.30
C LEU A 403 -5.00 -25.05 -42.76
N ASP A 404 -5.87 -25.73 -43.49
CA ASP A 404 -6.17 -25.43 -44.90
C ASP A 404 -6.79 -24.03 -45.09
N CYS A 405 -7.46 -23.52 -44.05
CA CYS A 405 -8.09 -22.21 -44.05
C CYS A 405 -7.17 -21.07 -43.58
N ILE A 406 -6.06 -21.36 -42.88
CA ILE A 406 -5.15 -20.34 -42.37
C ILE A 406 -4.22 -19.87 -43.49
N LYS A 407 -4.62 -18.78 -44.15
CA LYS A 407 -3.84 -18.09 -45.19
C LYS A 407 -4.27 -16.62 -45.29
N LYS A 408 -3.48 -15.83 -46.03
CA LYS A 408 -3.89 -14.48 -46.42
C LYS A 408 -4.92 -14.57 -47.53
N TYR A 409 -5.98 -13.77 -47.44
CA TYR A 409 -6.99 -13.62 -48.47
C TYR A 409 -6.91 -12.21 -49.05
N ASP A 410 -7.04 -12.08 -50.37
CA ASP A 410 -7.03 -10.77 -51.03
C ASP A 410 -8.30 -9.98 -50.73
N ILE A 411 -9.42 -10.68 -50.59
CA ILE A 411 -10.72 -10.15 -50.17
C ILE A 411 -11.10 -10.86 -48.86
N PRO A 412 -11.53 -10.12 -47.81
CA PRO A 412 -11.94 -10.72 -46.54
C PRO A 412 -13.05 -11.76 -46.70
N VAL A 413 -12.87 -12.93 -46.09
CA VAL A 413 -13.82 -14.05 -46.13
C VAL A 413 -14.27 -14.49 -44.74
N ASN A 414 -15.49 -15.02 -44.66
CA ASN A 414 -16.01 -15.69 -43.47
C ASN A 414 -16.08 -17.20 -43.73
N ILE A 415 -15.33 -17.99 -42.96
CA ILE A 415 -15.19 -19.43 -43.13
C ILE A 415 -15.77 -20.13 -41.89
N TYR A 416 -16.49 -21.23 -42.10
CA TYR A 416 -17.15 -21.98 -41.03
C TYR A 416 -16.67 -23.44 -41.04
N ILE A 417 -16.12 -23.89 -39.91
CA ILE A 417 -15.52 -25.24 -39.77
C ILE A 417 -16.31 -26.02 -38.72
N GLY A 418 -17.06 -27.02 -39.18
CA GLY A 418 -17.78 -27.97 -38.33
C GLY A 418 -19.16 -28.35 -38.88
N ASN A 419 -19.60 -29.57 -38.57
CA ASN A 419 -20.86 -30.10 -39.09
C ASN A 419 -22.09 -29.32 -38.59
N LYS A 420 -21.96 -28.52 -37.53
CA LYS A 420 -23.07 -27.73 -37.02
C LYS A 420 -23.49 -26.60 -37.98
N TYR A 421 -22.62 -26.21 -38.90
CA TYR A 421 -22.89 -25.17 -39.90
C TYR A 421 -23.51 -25.72 -41.20
N THR A 422 -23.68 -27.04 -41.35
CA THR A 422 -24.16 -27.66 -42.60
C THR A 422 -25.69 -27.81 -42.71
N TYR A 423 -26.44 -27.63 -41.62
CA TYR A 423 -27.91 -27.54 -41.61
C TYR A 423 -28.32 -26.08 -41.31
N PRO A 424 -29.34 -25.53 -42.00
CA PRO A 424 -29.51 -24.10 -42.11
C PRO A 424 -29.71 -23.49 -40.74
N TYR A 425 -28.92 -22.46 -40.45
CA TYR A 425 -29.25 -21.39 -39.52
C TYR A 425 -30.76 -21.17 -39.56
N THR A 426 -31.43 -21.59 -38.51
CA THR A 426 -32.87 -21.76 -38.42
C THR A 426 -33.60 -20.50 -38.90
N LYS A 427 -34.29 -20.63 -40.05
CA LYS A 427 -35.47 -19.88 -40.50
C LYS A 427 -35.44 -18.33 -40.59
N ILE A 428 -34.29 -17.66 -40.52
CA ILE A 428 -34.15 -16.24 -40.94
C ILE A 428 -33.01 -16.04 -41.97
N GLY A 429 -32.23 -17.07 -42.27
CA GLY A 429 -31.05 -17.00 -43.15
C GLY A 429 -31.22 -17.48 -44.59
N SER A 430 -32.43 -17.48 -45.17
CA SER A 430 -32.63 -17.88 -46.59
C SER A 430 -32.39 -16.71 -47.54
N ILE A 431 -31.14 -16.22 -47.65
CA ILE A 431 -30.66 -15.47 -48.84
C ILE A 431 -29.24 -15.90 -49.29
N TYR A 432 -28.41 -16.53 -48.45
CA TYR A 432 -27.03 -16.81 -48.85
C TYR A 432 -26.73 -18.30 -49.00
N LYS A 433 -27.25 -18.89 -50.07
CA LYS A 433 -26.58 -20.02 -50.72
C LYS A 433 -26.86 -20.01 -52.23
N GLN A 434 -25.77 -19.90 -52.98
CA GLN A 434 -25.65 -20.00 -54.44
C GLN A 434 -26.25 -18.84 -55.24
N ARG A 435 -25.38 -17.94 -55.72
CA ARG A 435 -24.95 -17.88 -57.13
C ARG A 435 -24.07 -16.65 -57.35
N GLU A 436 -22.99 -16.86 -58.09
CA GLU A 436 -22.37 -15.85 -58.94
C GLU A 436 -23.48 -15.18 -59.75
N ASP A 437 -23.64 -13.87 -59.65
CA ASP A 437 -24.05 -13.01 -60.76
C ASP A 437 -24.00 -11.53 -60.34
N LEU A 438 -23.45 -10.74 -61.24
CA LEU A 438 -23.23 -9.30 -61.18
C LEU A 438 -24.55 -8.52 -61.13
N ALA A 439 -25.11 -8.25 -59.94
CA ALA A 439 -26.07 -7.14 -59.72
C ALA A 439 -26.46 -7.06 -58.24
N ASP A 440 -25.80 -6.25 -57.40
CA ASP A 440 -26.50 -5.76 -56.19
C ASP A 440 -25.86 -4.59 -55.41
N GLU A 441 -24.68 -4.09 -55.78
CA GLU A 441 -24.13 -2.88 -55.12
C GLU A 441 -25.01 -1.63 -55.36
N SER A 442 -25.69 -1.58 -56.49
CA SER A 442 -26.55 -0.45 -56.87
C SER A 442 -27.94 -0.46 -56.22
N VAL A 443 -28.42 -1.63 -55.78
CA VAL A 443 -29.73 -1.77 -55.11
C VAL A 443 -29.58 -1.51 -53.62
N LEU A 444 -28.52 -2.02 -52.99
CA LEU A 444 -28.18 -1.73 -51.59
C LEU A 444 -27.88 -0.24 -51.38
N CYS A 445 -27.07 0.40 -52.24
CA CYS A 445 -26.87 1.85 -52.20
C CYS A 445 -28.16 2.64 -52.42
N ALA A 446 -29.09 2.17 -53.24
CA ALA A 446 -30.36 2.85 -53.47
C ALA A 446 -31.30 2.75 -52.26
N ILE A 447 -31.30 1.63 -51.55
CA ILE A 447 -32.08 1.44 -50.32
C ILE A 447 -31.50 2.30 -49.20
N GLU A 448 -30.17 2.30 -49.01
CA GLU A 448 -29.49 3.15 -48.02
C GLU A 448 -29.69 4.64 -48.30
N PHE A 449 -29.66 5.07 -49.57
CA PHE A 449 -29.93 6.46 -49.96
C PHE A 449 -31.39 6.88 -49.74
N ILE A 450 -32.36 5.99 -49.96
CA ILE A 450 -33.78 6.27 -49.70
C ILE A 450 -34.03 6.36 -48.19
N ASP A 451 -33.43 5.48 -47.40
CA ASP A 451 -33.52 5.54 -45.94
C ASP A 451 -32.86 6.81 -45.38
N ASP A 452 -31.74 7.25 -45.94
CA ASP A 452 -31.11 8.53 -45.58
C ASP A 452 -31.99 9.73 -45.93
N ILE A 453 -32.66 9.75 -47.10
CA ILE A 453 -33.60 10.83 -47.47
C ILE A 453 -34.82 10.86 -46.53
N ILE A 454 -35.38 9.70 -46.18
CA ILE A 454 -36.57 9.60 -45.30
C ILE A 454 -36.24 10.00 -43.85
N ASN A 455 -35.00 9.76 -43.41
CA ASN A 455 -34.56 10.06 -42.05
C ASN A 455 -33.90 11.44 -41.89
N ASN A 456 -33.61 12.14 -42.99
CA ASN A 456 -33.09 13.50 -42.98
C ASN A 456 -34.19 14.51 -42.62
N GLU A 457 -33.96 15.28 -41.54
CA GLU A 457 -34.92 16.24 -40.98
C GLU A 457 -35.41 17.28 -42.00
N TYR A 458 -34.58 17.69 -42.96
CA TYR A 458 -34.96 18.68 -43.98
C TYR A 458 -36.05 18.17 -44.93
N TYR A 459 -35.99 16.89 -45.32
CA TYR A 459 -36.95 16.30 -46.26
C TYR A 459 -38.25 15.84 -45.58
N ARG A 460 -38.22 15.46 -44.29
CA ARG A 460 -39.44 15.18 -43.51
C ARG A 460 -40.40 16.36 -43.52
N THR A 461 -39.90 17.58 -43.31
CA THR A 461 -40.72 18.81 -43.40
C THR A 461 -41.35 19.03 -44.78
N ILE A 462 -40.74 18.56 -45.87
CA ILE A 462 -41.29 18.67 -47.22
C ILE A 462 -42.39 17.61 -47.44
N PHE A 463 -42.22 16.39 -46.93
CA PHE A 463 -43.21 15.32 -47.01
C PHE A 463 -44.45 15.62 -46.16
N ASP A 464 -44.25 16.16 -44.95
CA ASP A 464 -45.34 16.56 -44.04
C ASP A 464 -46.17 17.71 -44.63
N ASN A 465 -45.53 18.69 -45.27
CA ASN A 465 -46.20 19.82 -45.92
C ASN A 465 -47.03 19.41 -47.15
N ASN A 466 -46.73 18.27 -47.79
CA ASN A 466 -47.47 17.74 -48.93
C ASN A 466 -48.47 16.63 -48.58
N LYS A 467 -48.71 16.35 -47.29
CA LYS A 467 -49.65 15.32 -46.79
C LYS A 467 -49.42 13.91 -47.37
N ILE A 468 -48.17 13.52 -47.58
CA ILE A 468 -47.84 12.16 -48.02
C ILE A 468 -47.75 11.25 -46.77
N ASP A 469 -48.68 10.31 -46.64
CA ASP A 469 -48.78 9.37 -45.51
C ASP A 469 -47.69 8.27 -45.62
N HIS A 470 -47.19 7.81 -44.47
CA HIS A 470 -46.27 6.69 -44.29
C HIS A 470 -46.71 5.39 -45.02
N SER A 471 -48.02 5.17 -45.17
CA SER A 471 -48.62 4.11 -45.99
C SER A 471 -48.23 4.21 -47.48
N GLN A 472 -48.24 5.43 -48.04
CA GLN A 472 -47.86 5.69 -49.43
C GLN A 472 -46.35 5.51 -49.64
N THR A 473 -45.53 5.85 -48.64
CA THR A 473 -44.08 5.61 -48.65
C THR A 473 -43.77 4.10 -48.67
N GLN A 474 -44.45 3.29 -47.86
CA GLN A 474 -44.29 1.83 -47.87
C GLN A 474 -44.81 1.19 -49.17
N GLN A 475 -45.85 1.76 -49.76
CA GLN A 475 -46.38 1.32 -51.06
C GLN A 475 -45.38 1.63 -52.19
N PHE A 476 -44.74 2.81 -52.15
CA PHE A 476 -43.68 3.21 -53.08
C PHE A 476 -42.42 2.33 -52.94
N GLN A 477 -41.99 2.02 -51.71
CA GLN A 477 -40.91 1.05 -51.45
C GLN A 477 -41.23 -0.35 -52.00
N LYS A 478 -42.46 -0.85 -51.80
CA LYS A 478 -42.90 -2.13 -52.38
C LYS A 478 -42.96 -2.10 -53.92
N MET A 479 -43.25 -0.95 -54.52
CA MET A 479 -43.29 -0.77 -55.97
C MET A 479 -41.88 -0.76 -56.57
N LEU A 480 -40.91 -0.11 -55.90
CA LEU A 480 -39.50 -0.08 -56.28
C LEU A 480 -38.86 -1.48 -56.24
N LEU A 481 -39.19 -2.28 -55.22
CA LEU A 481 -38.70 -3.65 -55.07
C LEU A 481 -39.27 -4.63 -56.10
N LYS A 482 -40.42 -4.31 -56.70
CA LYS A 482 -41.09 -5.18 -57.70
C LYS A 482 -40.71 -4.89 -59.15
N ASN A 483 -40.10 -3.74 -59.46
CA ASN A 483 -39.80 -3.36 -60.84
C ASN A 483 -38.38 -2.76 -61.00
N PRO A 484 -37.37 -3.60 -61.31
CA PRO A 484 -35.97 -3.17 -61.46
C PRO A 484 -35.73 -2.12 -62.55
N TYR A 485 -36.58 -2.09 -63.59
CA TYR A 485 -36.49 -1.10 -64.67
C TYR A 485 -36.90 0.30 -64.21
N PHE A 486 -37.91 0.39 -63.35
CA PHE A 486 -38.34 1.67 -62.77
C PHE A 486 -37.26 2.28 -61.88
N LEU A 487 -36.55 1.44 -61.09
CA LEU A 487 -35.45 1.87 -60.24
C LEU A 487 -34.26 2.42 -61.06
N LYS A 488 -33.91 1.77 -62.19
CA LYS A 488 -32.87 2.28 -63.11
C LYS A 488 -33.25 3.64 -63.71
N THR A 489 -34.52 3.83 -64.09
CA THR A 489 -35.01 5.10 -64.64
C THR A 489 -35.03 6.21 -63.59
N LEU A 490 -35.44 5.90 -62.35
CA LEU A 490 -35.44 6.83 -61.23
C LEU A 490 -34.03 7.29 -60.85
N ILE A 491 -33.07 6.36 -60.80
CA ILE A 491 -31.65 6.69 -60.55
C ILE A 491 -31.08 7.56 -61.68
N SER A 492 -31.44 7.27 -62.94
CA SER A 492 -31.03 8.10 -64.09
C SER A 492 -31.62 9.51 -64.03
N PHE A 493 -32.90 9.64 -63.64
CA PHE A 493 -33.58 10.91 -63.45
C PHE A 493 -32.96 11.73 -62.30
N ILE A 494 -32.70 11.11 -61.15
CA ILE A 494 -32.06 11.76 -59.99
C ILE A 494 -30.64 12.23 -60.36
N ARG A 495 -29.85 11.41 -61.07
CA ARG A 495 -28.52 11.81 -61.57
C ARG A 495 -28.60 12.97 -62.56
N HIS A 496 -29.63 13.02 -63.40
CA HIS A 496 -29.88 14.14 -64.32
C HIS A 496 -30.23 15.44 -63.56
N MET A 497 -31.08 15.35 -62.53
CA MET A 497 -31.48 16.48 -61.67
C MET A 497 -30.28 17.05 -60.89
N PHE A 498 -29.41 16.19 -60.36
CA PHE A 498 -28.15 16.61 -59.72
C PHE A 498 -27.21 17.33 -60.70
N LYS A 499 -27.09 16.85 -61.94
CA LYS A 499 -26.26 17.50 -62.97
C LYS A 499 -26.75 18.89 -63.40
N LYS A 500 -28.04 19.18 -63.27
CA LYS A 500 -28.63 20.47 -63.68
C LYS A 500 -28.92 21.44 -62.52
N GLY A 501 -28.61 21.06 -61.27
CA GLY A 501 -28.82 21.92 -60.10
C GLY A 501 -30.27 22.32 -59.85
N SER A 502 -31.25 21.63 -60.46
CA SER A 502 -32.66 22.03 -60.51
C SER A 502 -33.49 21.23 -59.50
N TRP A 503 -33.14 21.29 -58.21
CA TRP A 503 -33.89 20.55 -57.18
C TRP A 503 -35.14 21.27 -56.65
N LYS A 504 -35.37 22.53 -57.05
CA LYS A 504 -36.41 23.40 -56.48
C LYS A 504 -37.76 23.37 -57.21
N LYS A 505 -37.90 22.57 -58.28
CA LYS A 505 -39.13 22.38 -59.05
C LYS A 505 -39.35 20.88 -59.18
#